data_AF-A0AAN4ZFC6-F1
#
_entry.id   AF-A0AAN4ZFC6-F1
#
_cell.length_a   1.000
_cell.length_b   1.000
_cell.length_c   1.000
_cell.angle_alpha   90.00
_cell.angle_beta   90.00
_cell.angle_gamma   90.00
#
_symmetry.space_group_name_H-M   'P 1'
#
loop_
_entity.id
_entity.type
_entity.pdbx_description
1 polymer ?
#
loop_
_entity_poly.entity_id
_entity_poly.type
_entity_poly.pdbx_seq_one_letter_code
_entity_poly.pdbx_strand_id
1 'polypeptide(L)'
;SGIIMRPSVVALGKHFGNLGKMYGEYRFALAPNEQKAFKGFLDQAVVKVFKNYVWDQWYYYVPQTVAAYLIYDWAKKTNAAANRKNPADYANDQ
;
A
#
# COMPACT_ATOMS: atom_id res chain seq x y z
N SER A 1 -45.81 10.82 14.33
CA SER A 1 -45.33 11.96 13.53
C SER A 1 -43.95 11.62 13.00
N GLY A 2 -43.85 11.17 11.75
CA GLY A 2 -42.58 10.75 11.15
C GLY A 2 -41.94 11.91 10.40
N ILE A 3 -40.73 12.31 10.78
CA ILE A 3 -39.97 13.37 10.12
C ILE A 3 -39.48 12.84 8.77
N ILE A 4 -40.03 13.37 7.67
CA ILE A 4 -39.53 13.13 6.32
C ILE A 4 -38.29 14.00 6.11
N MET A 5 -37.12 13.38 6.02
CA MET A 5 -35.86 14.06 5.74
C MET A 5 -35.81 14.42 4.25
N ARG A 6 -35.77 15.72 3.91
CA ARG A 6 -35.64 16.19 2.52
C ARG A 6 -34.16 16.11 2.11
N PRO A 7 -33.80 15.44 0.99
CA PRO A 7 -32.43 15.40 0.53
C PRO A 7 -31.94 16.82 0.19
N SER A 8 -30.73 17.16 0.62
CA SER A 8 -30.14 18.48 0.40
C SER A 8 -29.76 18.68 -1.08
N VAL A 9 -29.75 19.93 -1.53
CA VAL A 9 -29.33 20.32 -2.89
C VAL A 9 -27.94 19.81 -3.25
N VAL A 10 -27.06 19.62 -2.26
CA VAL A 10 -25.73 19.03 -2.41
C VAL A 10 -25.80 17.53 -2.72
N ALA A 11 -26.78 16.80 -2.17
CA ALA A 11 -27.02 15.40 -2.51
C ALA A 11 -27.57 15.24 -3.94
N LEU A 12 -28.39 16.18 -4.39
CA LEU A 12 -28.99 16.20 -5.74
C LEU A 12 -28.03 16.72 -6.83
N GLY A 13 -26.89 17.32 -6.47
CA GLY A 13 -25.89 17.87 -7.40
C GLY A 13 -24.84 16.87 -7.90
N LYS A 14 -24.86 15.61 -7.44
CA LYS A 14 -23.84 14.60 -7.77
C LYS A 14 -24.08 13.88 -9.11
N HIS A 15 -24.60 14.59 -10.12
CA HIS A 15 -24.91 14.03 -11.43
C HIS A 15 -24.10 14.70 -12.54
N PHE A 16 -23.86 13.97 -13.63
CA PHE A 16 -23.23 14.50 -14.84
C PHE A 16 -23.97 15.77 -15.30
N GLY A 17 -23.22 16.87 -15.46
CA GLY A 17 -23.75 18.21 -15.73
C GLY A 17 -23.65 19.19 -14.56
N ASN A 18 -23.47 18.72 -13.32
CA ASN A 18 -23.37 19.59 -12.13
C ASN A 18 -22.12 19.32 -11.26
N LEU A 19 -21.10 18.63 -11.81
CA LEU A 19 -19.86 18.27 -11.09
C LEU A 19 -18.90 19.45 -10.87
N GLY A 20 -18.99 20.50 -11.67
CA GLY A 20 -18.09 21.65 -11.60
C GLY A 20 -18.04 22.42 -12.92
N LYS A 21 -17.59 23.68 -12.85
CA LYS A 21 -17.36 24.52 -14.03
C LYS A 21 -15.90 24.36 -14.48
N MET A 22 -15.68 23.88 -15.70
CA MET A 22 -14.36 23.84 -16.36
C MET A 22 -14.43 24.60 -17.68
N TYR A 23 -13.41 25.41 -17.95
CA TYR A 23 -13.32 26.24 -19.15
C TYR A 23 -11.95 26.02 -19.81
N GLY A 24 -11.91 25.99 -21.16
CA GLY A 24 -10.66 25.98 -21.93
C GLY A 24 -9.93 24.63 -22.03
N GLU A 25 -10.54 23.51 -21.63
CA GLU A 25 -9.94 22.19 -21.82
C GLU A 25 -10.40 21.55 -23.13
N TYR A 26 -9.45 21.22 -24.00
CA TYR A 26 -9.69 20.43 -25.21
C TYR A 26 -9.07 19.04 -25.02
N ARG A 27 -9.89 17.99 -25.13
CA ARG A 27 -9.44 16.59 -25.04
C ARG A 27 -9.58 15.93 -26.40
N PHE A 28 -8.48 15.33 -26.87
CA PHE A 28 -8.47 14.55 -28.10
C PHE A 28 -8.39 13.07 -27.74
N ALA A 29 -9.26 12.27 -28.34
CA ALA A 29 -9.28 10.82 -28.17
C ALA A 29 -9.45 10.16 -29.55
N LEU A 30 -8.75 9.06 -29.76
CA LEU A 30 -8.95 8.19 -30.92
C LEU A 30 -10.10 7.23 -30.64
N ALA A 31 -10.82 6.82 -31.68
CA ALA A 31 -11.87 5.82 -31.52
C ALA A 31 -11.25 4.46 -31.09
N PRO A 32 -11.93 3.66 -30.24
CA PRO A 32 -11.34 2.42 -29.69
C PRO A 32 -10.89 1.41 -30.75
N ASN A 33 -11.56 1.38 -31.91
CA ASN A 33 -11.22 0.53 -33.06
C ASN A 33 -9.90 0.93 -33.76
N GLU A 34 -9.45 2.17 -33.60
CA GLU A 34 -8.20 2.68 -34.17
C GLU A 34 -7.00 2.51 -33.20
N GLN A 35 -7.28 2.15 -31.94
CA GLN A 35 -6.27 1.97 -30.91
C GLN A 35 -5.82 0.51 -30.81
N LYS A 36 -4.53 0.30 -30.50
CA LYS A 36 -4.00 -1.01 -30.15
C LYS A 36 -4.19 -1.24 -28.65
N ALA A 37 -5.04 -2.21 -28.28
CA ALA A 37 -5.39 -2.49 -26.88
C ALA A 37 -4.15 -2.78 -25.98
N PHE A 38 -3.14 -3.46 -26.52
CA PHE A 38 -1.93 -3.86 -25.79
C PHE A 38 -0.68 -3.07 -26.19
N LYS A 39 -0.85 -1.82 -26.64
CA LYS A 39 0.28 -0.98 -27.05
C LYS A 39 1.27 -0.81 -25.88
N GLY A 40 2.48 -1.32 -26.06
CA GLY A 40 3.53 -1.23 -25.04
C GLY A 40 3.26 -2.09 -23.80
N PHE A 41 2.59 -3.25 -23.96
CA PHE A 41 2.21 -4.12 -22.85
C PHE A 41 3.35 -4.41 -21.87
N LEU A 42 4.54 -4.79 -22.33
CA LEU A 42 5.66 -5.08 -21.43
C LEU A 42 6.12 -3.85 -20.63
N ASP A 43 6.24 -2.69 -21.29
CA ASP A 43 6.60 -1.45 -20.62
C ASP A 43 5.53 -1.05 -19.58
N GLN A 44 4.24 -1.13 -19.95
CA GLN A 44 3.16 -0.70 -19.07
C GLN A 44 2.86 -1.70 -17.95
N ALA A 45 2.77 -2.99 -18.26
CA ALA A 45 2.35 -4.02 -17.32
C ALA A 45 3.50 -4.54 -16.45
N VAL A 46 4.75 -4.50 -16.94
CA VAL A 46 5.90 -5.03 -16.20
C VAL A 46 6.77 -3.91 -15.69
N VAL A 47 7.33 -3.08 -16.58
CA VAL A 47 8.33 -2.07 -16.19
C VAL A 47 7.72 -1.01 -15.29
N LYS A 48 6.59 -0.41 -15.68
CA LYS A 48 5.93 0.62 -14.87
C LYS A 48 5.36 0.06 -13.57
N VAL A 49 4.83 -1.16 -13.58
CA VAL A 49 4.29 -1.79 -12.36
C VAL A 49 5.44 -2.07 -11.38
N PHE A 50 6.53 -2.68 -11.84
CA PHE A 50 7.69 -2.94 -11.00
C PHE A 50 8.29 -1.64 -10.45
N LYS A 51 8.47 -0.62 -11.30
CA LYS A 51 8.98 0.67 -10.87
C LYS A 51 8.08 1.27 -9.78
N ASN A 52 6.77 1.37 -10.02
CA ASN A 52 5.84 1.98 -9.07
C ASN A 52 5.75 1.21 -7.75
N TYR A 53 5.62 -0.12 -7.78
CA TYR A 53 5.32 -0.88 -6.56
C TYR A 53 6.55 -1.37 -5.81
N VAL A 54 7.67 -1.58 -6.51
CA VAL A 54 8.90 -2.08 -5.90
C VAL A 54 9.89 -0.95 -5.75
N TRP A 55 10.30 -0.33 -6.85
CA TRP A 55 11.40 0.64 -6.84
C TRP A 55 11.04 1.97 -6.17
N ASP A 56 9.83 2.47 -6.37
CA ASP A 56 9.44 3.77 -5.83
C ASP A 56 8.91 3.65 -4.39
N GLN A 57 8.73 2.44 -3.86
CA GLN A 57 8.09 2.20 -2.56
C GLN A 57 8.93 1.33 -1.60
N TRP A 58 10.07 0.75 -2.03
CA TRP A 58 10.85 -0.17 -1.19
C TRP A 58 11.24 0.45 0.16
N TYR A 59 11.52 1.75 0.22
CA TYR A 59 11.96 2.41 1.45
C TYR A 59 10.86 2.55 2.51
N TYR A 60 9.58 2.41 2.14
CA TYR A 60 8.49 2.32 3.12
C TYR A 60 8.41 0.93 3.75
N TYR A 61 8.67 -0.12 2.96
CA TYR A 61 8.42 -1.50 3.38
C TYR A 61 9.67 -2.25 3.87
N VAL A 62 10.81 -2.04 3.24
CA VAL A 62 12.04 -2.78 3.53
C VAL A 62 12.59 -2.44 4.92
N PRO A 63 12.74 -1.16 5.33
CA PRO A 63 13.32 -0.85 6.64
C PRO A 63 12.51 -1.42 7.80
N GLN A 64 11.18 -1.30 7.77
CA GLN A 64 10.32 -1.86 8.79
C GLN A 64 10.38 -3.40 8.84
N THR A 65 10.46 -4.05 7.69
CA THR A 65 10.55 -5.52 7.60
C THR A 65 11.90 -6.02 8.14
N VAL A 66 13.00 -5.35 7.77
CA VAL A 66 14.34 -5.67 8.26
C VAL A 66 14.42 -5.45 9.78
N ALA A 67 13.91 -4.33 10.28
CA ALA A 67 13.89 -4.05 11.70
C ALA A 67 13.11 -5.12 12.48
N ALA A 68 11.92 -5.49 12.02
CA ALA A 68 11.13 -6.55 12.63
C ALA A 68 11.86 -7.90 12.64
N TYR A 69 12.54 -8.25 11.53
CA TYR A 69 13.32 -9.47 11.44
C TYR A 69 14.49 -9.51 12.43
N LEU A 70 15.23 -8.40 12.57
CA LEU A 70 16.34 -8.29 13.52
C LEU A 70 15.87 -8.45 14.97
N ILE A 71 14.74 -7.83 15.32
CA ILE A 71 14.13 -7.99 16.65
C ILE A 71 13.72 -9.45 16.90
N TYR A 72 13.10 -10.09 15.90
CA TYR A 72 12.70 -11.49 15.98
C TYR A 72 13.91 -12.42 16.20
N ASP A 73 14.98 -12.24 15.42
CA ASP A 73 16.21 -13.05 15.55
C ASP A 73 16.88 -12.85 16.91
N TRP A 74 16.99 -11.61 17.38
CA TRP A 74 17.51 -11.30 18.71
C TRP A 74 16.67 -11.96 19.80
N ALA A 75 15.34 -11.82 19.77
CA ALA A 75 14.46 -12.39 20.77
C ALA A 75 14.59 -13.92 20.84
N LYS A 76 14.68 -14.57 19.68
CA LYS A 76 14.85 -16.03 19.59
C LYS A 76 16.19 -16.49 20.17
N LYS A 77 17.29 -15.80 19.84
CA LYS A 77 18.63 -16.09 20.36
C LYS A 77 18.72 -15.87 21.86
N THR A 78 18.19 -14.75 22.35
CA THR A 78 18.15 -14.42 23.78
C THR A 78 17.32 -15.41 24.57
N ASN A 79 16.14 -15.80 24.06
CA ASN A 79 15.31 -16.82 24.70
C ASN A 79 16.02 -18.18 24.77
N ALA A 80 16.67 -18.59 23.68
CA ALA A 80 17.46 -19.82 23.67
C ALA A 80 18.65 -19.78 24.64
N ALA A 81 19.32 -18.64 24.77
CA ALA A 81 20.41 -18.45 25.73
C ALA A 81 19.92 -18.45 27.19
N ALA A 82 18.80 -17.75 27.48
CA ALA A 82 18.22 -17.67 28.81
C ALA A 82 17.69 -19.02 29.32
N ASN A 83 17.20 -19.89 28.42
CA ASN A 83 16.75 -21.23 28.77
C ASN A 83 17.89 -22.25 28.93
N ARG A 84 19.13 -21.89 28.59
CA ARG A 84 20.29 -22.76 28.86
C ARG A 84 20.68 -22.62 30.33
N LYS A 85 20.87 -23.76 30.99
CA LYS A 85 21.41 -23.82 32.34
C LYS A 85 22.79 -23.16 32.38
N ASN A 86 23.00 -22.24 33.30
CA ASN A 86 24.30 -21.62 33.53
C ASN A 86 25.14 -22.52 34.45
N PRO A 87 26.30 -23.05 34.01
CA PRO A 87 27.14 -23.91 34.85
C PRO A 87 27.65 -23.21 36.12
N ALA A 88 27.76 -21.87 36.09
CA ALA A 88 28.23 -21.10 37.25
C ALA A 88 27.22 -21.09 38.41
N ASP A 89 25.94 -21.29 38.14
CA ASP A 89 24.90 -21.30 39.18
C ASP A 89 24.95 -22.57 40.06
N TYR A 90 25.65 -23.61 39.60
CA TYR A 90 25.83 -24.89 40.33
C TYR A 90 27.24 -25.06 40.91
N ALA A 91 28.11 -24.05 40.76
CA ALA A 91 29.52 -24.14 41.19
C ALA A 91 29.69 -24.07 42.72
N ASN A 92 28.69 -23.53 43.45
CA ASN A 92 28.69 -23.38 44.91
C ASN A 92 27.54 -24.15 45.59
N ASP A 93 26.86 -25.04 44.87
CA ASP A 93 25.80 -25.89 45.43
C ASP A 93 26.48 -27.18 45.93
N GLN A 94 26.90 -27.18 47.20
CA GLN A 94 27.40 -28.34 47.96
C GLN A 94 26.34 -28.83 48.95
#